data_AF-A0A068RR96-F1
#
_entry.id   AF-A0A068RR96-F1
#
_cell.length_a   1.000
_cell.length_b   1.000
_cell.length_c   1.000
_cell.angle_alpha   90.00
_cell.angle_beta   90.00
_cell.angle_gamma   90.00
#
_symmetry.space_group_name_H-M   'P 1'
#
loop_
_entity.id
_entity.type
_entity.pdbx_description
1 polymer ?
#
loop_
_entity_poly.entity_id
_entity_poly.type
_entity_poly.pdbx_seq_one_letter_code
_entity_poly.pdbx_strand_id
1 'polypeptide(L)'
;MQNNPSTGNAFGQPQDPVANLASLMGQFLEAQRQIQNNDTQRVQLRLQAPETYHGDRSPHAAESWLRSIERYNQVAGKSTADLLAYTQALFRGDAEIWWTTIEQQGISPSSWTEFCEMVLREFKPKNSGHQASNSEHDG
;
A
#
# COMPACT_ATOMS: atom_id res chain seq x y z
N MET A 1 45.69 -61.30 -46.23
CA MET A 1 44.73 -61.76 -45.19
C MET A 1 45.19 -61.09 -43.89
N GLN A 2 44.42 -60.09 -43.40
CA GLN A 2 43.71 -60.12 -42.10
C GLN A 2 44.69 -60.06 -40.90
N ASN A 3 44.68 -59.13 -39.93
CA ASN A 3 43.63 -58.33 -39.33
C ASN A 3 44.24 -57.12 -38.59
N ASN A 4 43.52 -55.99 -38.59
CA ASN A 4 43.77 -54.83 -37.73
C ASN A 4 42.95 -55.00 -36.43
N PRO A 5 43.49 -54.77 -35.22
CA PRO A 5 42.67 -54.70 -34.02
C PRO A 5 41.89 -53.37 -33.99
N SER A 6 40.57 -53.49 -33.88
CA SER A 6 39.60 -52.40 -33.83
C SER A 6 39.97 -51.32 -32.82
N THR A 7 40.08 -50.09 -33.30
CA THR A 7 40.12 -48.86 -32.51
C THR A 7 38.87 -48.77 -31.64
N GLY A 8 39.07 -48.48 -30.36
CA GLY A 8 38.02 -48.39 -29.35
C GLY A 8 36.90 -47.42 -29.74
N ASN A 9 35.67 -47.90 -29.65
CA ASN A 9 34.47 -47.09 -29.71
C ASN A 9 34.44 -46.15 -28.50
N ALA A 10 34.63 -44.85 -28.76
CA ALA A 10 34.23 -43.80 -27.84
C ALA A 10 32.70 -43.81 -27.73
N PHE A 11 32.21 -44.11 -26.52
CA PHE A 11 30.82 -44.14 -26.15
C PHE A 11 30.14 -42.79 -26.45
N GLY A 12 29.30 -42.75 -27.48
CA GLY A 12 28.27 -41.73 -27.62
C GLY A 12 27.12 -42.07 -26.67
N GLN A 13 26.89 -41.25 -25.65
CA GLN A 13 25.67 -41.32 -24.85
C GLN A 13 24.46 -41.13 -25.78
N PRO A 14 23.43 -42.00 -25.71
CA PRO A 14 22.16 -41.70 -26.35
C PRO A 14 21.61 -40.44 -25.68
N GLN A 15 21.48 -39.36 -26.45
CA GLN A 15 20.72 -38.21 -25.98
C GLN A 15 19.26 -38.60 -26.03
N ASP A 16 18.75 -39.12 -24.92
CA ASP A 16 17.34 -39.45 -24.77
C ASP A 16 16.53 -38.15 -24.86
N PRO A 17 15.78 -37.91 -25.96
CA PRO A 17 15.08 -36.65 -26.18
C PRO A 17 13.99 -36.42 -25.12
N VAL A 18 13.50 -37.50 -24.52
CA VAL A 18 12.50 -37.50 -23.44
C VAL A 18 13.10 -37.00 -22.12
N ALA A 19 14.36 -37.31 -21.85
CA ALA A 19 15.07 -36.84 -20.64
C ALA A 19 15.40 -35.35 -20.74
N ASN A 20 15.75 -34.87 -21.94
CA ASN A 20 15.94 -33.44 -22.19
C ASN A 20 14.62 -32.67 -22.04
N LEU A 21 13.50 -33.19 -22.56
CA LEU A 21 12.19 -32.55 -22.42
C LEU A 21 11.73 -32.49 -20.95
N ALA A 22 11.92 -33.57 -20.19
CA ALA A 22 11.60 -33.58 -18.75
C ALA A 22 12.41 -32.53 -17.98
N SER A 23 13.70 -32.39 -18.30
CA SER A 23 14.58 -31.39 -17.68
C SER A 23 14.19 -29.95 -18.04
N LEU A 24 13.80 -29.71 -19.30
CA LEU A 24 13.30 -28.42 -19.78
C LEU A 24 11.96 -28.05 -19.14
N MET A 25 11.04 -29.01 -19.02
CA MET A 25 9.78 -28.81 -18.32
C MET A 25 9.98 -28.50 -16.84
N GLY A 26 10.91 -29.19 -16.17
CA GLY A 26 11.31 -28.90 -14.79
C GLY A 26 11.82 -27.46 -14.62
N GLN A 27 12.79 -27.07 -15.44
CA GLN A 27 13.30 -25.69 -15.46
C GLN A 27 12.22 -24.65 -15.74
N PHE A 28 11.30 -24.92 -16.65
CA PHE A 28 10.22 -23.99 -16.99
C PHE A 28 9.21 -23.84 -15.84
N LEU A 29 8.85 -24.95 -15.16
CA LEU A 29 7.98 -24.93 -13.98
C LEU A 29 8.64 -24.20 -12.80
N GLU A 30 9.94 -24.39 -12.58
CA GLU A 30 10.70 -23.64 -11.58
C GLU A 30 10.78 -22.14 -11.92
N ALA A 31 10.98 -21.80 -13.21
CA ALA A 31 11.05 -20.42 -13.67
C ALA A 31 9.70 -19.70 -13.52
N GLN A 32 8.58 -20.36 -13.84
CA GLN A 32 7.24 -19.80 -13.60
C GLN A 32 6.94 -19.61 -12.11
N ARG A 33 7.41 -20.51 -11.24
CA ARG A 33 7.26 -20.37 -9.77
C ARG A 33 8.04 -19.16 -9.24
N GLN A 34 9.19 -18.85 -9.83
CA GLN A 34 9.99 -17.67 -9.43
C GLN A 34 9.38 -16.35 -9.92
N ILE A 35 8.70 -16.33 -11.08
CA ILE A 35 8.04 -15.12 -11.58
C ILE A 35 6.89 -14.70 -10.67
N GLN A 36 6.07 -15.64 -10.17
CA GLN A 36 4.98 -15.31 -9.24
C GLN A 36 5.46 -14.78 -7.88
N ASN A 37 6.62 -15.23 -7.40
CA ASN A 37 7.18 -14.74 -6.12
C ASN A 37 7.85 -13.36 -6.25
N ASN A 38 8.21 -12.91 -7.46
CA ASN A 38 8.90 -11.63 -7.67
C ASN A 38 7.94 -10.43 -7.67
N ASP A 39 6.65 -10.64 -7.99
CA ASP A 39 5.64 -9.58 -7.99
C ASP A 39 5.46 -8.98 -6.58
N THR A 40 5.59 -9.80 -5.53
CA THR A 40 5.52 -9.35 -4.13
C THR A 40 6.82 -8.71 -3.62
N GLN A 41 7.90 -8.73 -4.41
CA GLN A 41 9.20 -8.14 -4.04
C GLN A 41 9.54 -6.86 -4.80
N ARG A 42 8.70 -6.45 -5.75
CA ARG A 42 8.85 -5.18 -6.46
C ARG A 42 8.32 -4.07 -5.56
N VAL A 43 9.25 -3.39 -4.89
CA VAL A 43 9.03 -2.16 -4.12
C VAL A 43 8.57 -2.39 -2.67
N GLN A 44 9.43 -3.02 -1.87
CA GLN A 44 9.55 -2.66 -0.46
C GLN A 44 10.19 -1.26 -0.33
N LEU A 45 9.62 -0.23 -0.97
CA LEU A 45 9.74 1.09 -0.38
C LEU A 45 9.05 0.92 0.96
N ARG A 46 9.81 1.05 2.06
CA ARG A 46 9.27 1.05 3.42
C ARG A 46 8.34 2.26 3.55
N LEU A 47 7.15 2.20 2.97
CA LEU A 47 6.07 3.09 3.36
C LEU A 47 5.79 2.71 4.80
N GLN A 48 6.23 3.58 5.69
CA GLN A 48 5.83 3.48 7.08
C GLN A 48 4.31 3.48 7.09
N ALA A 49 3.73 2.48 7.75
CA ALA A 49 2.31 2.45 7.97
C ALA A 49 1.90 3.80 8.57
N PRO A 50 0.82 4.44 8.09
CA PRO A 50 0.35 5.68 8.65
C PRO A 50 0.17 5.51 10.17
N GLU A 51 0.69 6.47 10.94
CA GLU A 51 0.56 6.44 12.39
C GLU A 51 -0.91 6.58 12.81
N THR A 52 -1.26 6.14 14.02
CA THR A 52 -2.62 6.35 14.54
C THR A 52 -2.87 7.83 14.81
N TYR A 53 -4.07 8.31 14.50
CA TYR A 53 -4.43 9.71 14.74
C TYR A 53 -5.25 9.85 16.02
N HIS A 54 -4.72 10.61 16.97
CA HIS A 54 -5.31 10.78 18.30
C HIS A 54 -6.31 11.94 18.41
N GLY A 55 -6.52 12.69 17.32
CA GLY A 55 -7.34 13.91 17.34
C GLY A 55 -6.55 15.19 17.61
N ASP A 56 -5.23 15.19 17.38
CA ASP A 56 -4.38 16.37 17.55
C ASP A 56 -4.93 17.57 16.76
N ARG A 57 -5.34 18.62 17.49
CA ARG A 57 -5.89 19.87 16.94
C ARG A 57 -4.82 20.82 16.39
N SER A 58 -3.68 20.28 16.00
CA SER A 58 -2.62 21.04 15.35
C SER A 58 -3.04 21.39 13.91
N PRO A 59 -2.82 22.62 13.43
CA PRO A 59 -3.35 23.12 12.15
C PRO A 59 -2.95 22.31 10.91
N HIS A 60 -1.87 21.52 11.00
CA HIS A 60 -1.34 20.69 9.91
C HIS A 60 -1.30 19.19 10.23
N ALA A 61 -1.68 18.75 11.44
CA ALA A 61 -1.56 17.35 11.84
C ALA A 61 -2.56 16.45 11.08
N ALA A 62 -3.83 16.84 11.06
CA ALA A 62 -4.86 16.12 10.32
C ALA A 62 -4.54 16.03 8.81
N GLU A 63 -4.09 17.15 8.21
CA GLU A 63 -3.74 17.19 6.78
C GLU A 63 -2.52 16.31 6.46
N SER A 64 -1.47 16.37 7.28
CA SER A 64 -0.27 15.56 7.11
C SER A 64 -0.56 14.07 7.27
N TRP A 65 -1.45 13.72 8.19
CA TRP A 65 -1.91 12.35 8.41
C TRP A 65 -2.72 11.82 7.22
N LEU A 66 -3.72 12.57 6.75
CA LEU A 66 -4.52 12.20 5.56
C LEU A 66 -3.63 12.01 4.31
N ARG A 67 -2.65 12.90 4.08
CA ARG A 67 -1.68 12.73 2.98
C ARG A 67 -0.83 11.48 3.10
N SER A 68 -0.48 11.08 4.32
CA SER A 68 0.32 9.86 4.56
C SER A 68 -0.48 8.61 4.18
N ILE A 69 -1.78 8.60 4.49
CA ILE A 69 -2.71 7.54 4.10
C ILE A 69 -2.94 7.53 2.59
N GLU A 70 -3.11 8.69 1.96
CA GLU A 70 -3.27 8.78 0.50
C GLU A 70 -2.04 8.24 -0.24
N ARG A 71 -0.83 8.59 0.22
CA ARG A 71 0.43 8.05 -0.32
C ARG A 71 0.50 6.54 -0.13
N TYR A 72 0.04 6.02 1.00
CA TYR A 72 -0.06 4.59 1.24
C TYR A 72 -1.03 3.92 0.26
N ASN A 73 -2.20 4.52 0.01
CA ASN A 73 -3.17 3.98 -0.93
C ASN A 73 -2.65 3.95 -2.37
N GLN A 74 -1.93 5.00 -2.79
CA GLN A 74 -1.34 5.07 -4.13
C GLN A 74 -0.39 3.90 -4.42
N VAL A 75 0.30 3.40 -3.38
CA VAL A 75 1.22 2.25 -3.50
C VAL A 75 0.48 0.92 -3.30
N ALA A 76 -0.50 0.88 -2.39
CA ALA A 76 -1.23 -0.33 -2.07
C ALA A 76 -2.31 -0.71 -3.11
N GLY A 77 -2.76 0.23 -3.94
CA GLY A 77 -3.76 0.00 -5.00
C GLY A 77 -5.13 -0.46 -4.47
N LYS A 78 -5.48 -0.11 -3.23
CA LYS A 78 -6.72 -0.58 -2.58
C LYS A 78 -7.96 0.15 -3.10
N SER A 79 -9.11 -0.50 -2.96
CA SER A 79 -10.40 0.12 -3.26
C SER A 79 -10.69 1.26 -2.27
N THR A 80 -11.51 2.24 -2.68
CA THR A 80 -11.90 3.35 -1.80
C THR A 80 -12.58 2.86 -0.52
N ALA A 81 -13.36 1.78 -0.59
CA ALA A 81 -14.02 1.20 0.58
C ALA A 81 -13.01 0.61 1.58
N ASP A 82 -12.00 -0.12 1.07
CA ASP A 82 -10.93 -0.67 1.91
C ASP A 82 -10.07 0.43 2.54
N LEU A 83 -9.83 1.52 1.79
CA LEU A 83 -9.10 2.67 2.30
C LEU A 83 -9.85 3.35 3.44
N LEU A 84 -11.15 3.57 3.28
CA LEU A 84 -11.99 4.17 4.31
C LEU A 84 -12.02 3.29 5.55
N ALA A 85 -12.29 1.99 5.42
CA ALA A 85 -12.27 1.06 6.55
C ALA A 85 -10.91 1.01 7.26
N TYR A 86 -9.81 1.02 6.49
CA TYR A 86 -8.46 1.08 7.05
C TYR A 86 -8.20 2.37 7.82
N THR A 87 -8.65 3.51 7.28
CA THR A 87 -8.45 4.82 7.89
C THR A 87 -9.26 4.98 9.18
N GLN A 88 -10.49 4.50 9.19
CA GLN A 88 -11.34 4.45 10.38
C GLN A 88 -10.67 3.65 11.50
N ALA A 89 -10.06 2.52 11.16
CA ALA A 89 -9.34 1.67 12.11
C ALA A 89 -8.06 2.32 12.68
N LEU A 90 -7.60 3.45 12.14
CA LEU A 90 -6.43 4.20 12.64
C LEU A 90 -6.79 5.35 13.59
N PHE A 91 -8.08 5.66 13.76
CA PHE A 91 -8.50 6.65 14.76
C PHE A 91 -8.30 6.14 16.18
N ARG A 92 -7.76 6.99 17.05
CA ARG A 92 -7.57 6.72 18.48
C ARG A 92 -7.98 7.94 19.30
N GLY A 93 -8.24 7.75 20.59
CA GLY A 93 -8.50 8.84 21.52
C GLY A 93 -9.71 9.70 21.10
N ASP A 94 -9.53 11.02 21.04
CA ASP A 94 -10.60 11.96 20.72
C ASP A 94 -11.16 11.76 19.30
N ALA A 95 -10.33 11.31 18.36
CA ALA A 95 -10.75 11.05 17.00
C ALA A 95 -11.63 9.80 16.86
N GLU A 96 -11.39 8.78 17.68
CA GLU A 96 -12.24 7.58 17.73
C GLU A 96 -13.65 7.94 18.26
N ILE A 97 -13.71 8.73 19.33
CA ILE A 97 -14.99 9.20 19.91
C ILE A 97 -15.79 10.00 18.89
N TRP A 98 -15.13 10.93 18.17
CA TRP A 98 -15.76 11.68 17.10
C TRP A 98 -16.27 10.77 15.98
N TRP A 99 -15.45 9.82 15.51
CA TRP A 99 -15.84 8.91 14.43
C TRP A 99 -17.05 8.06 14.83
N THR A 100 -17.06 7.49 16.04
CA THR A 100 -18.21 6.75 16.56
C THR A 100 -19.47 7.62 16.61
N THR A 101 -19.34 8.91 16.92
CA THR A 101 -20.47 9.86 16.93
C THR A 101 -21.02 10.10 15.51
N ILE A 102 -20.16 10.17 14.50
CA ILE A 102 -20.54 10.29 13.08
C ILE A 102 -21.26 9.02 12.59
N GLU A 103 -20.75 7.84 12.97
CA GLU A 103 -21.38 6.55 12.63
C GLU A 103 -22.78 6.42 13.25
N GLN A 104 -22.95 6.84 14.50
CA GLN A 104 -24.26 6.86 15.17
C GLN A 104 -25.26 7.81 14.50
N GLN A 105 -24.78 8.86 13.84
CA GLN A 105 -25.62 9.78 13.06
C GLN A 105 -25.99 9.21 11.68
N GLY A 106 -25.46 8.04 11.31
CA GLY A 106 -25.69 7.42 10.00
C GLY A 106 -24.96 8.12 8.86
N ILE A 107 -23.97 8.97 9.18
CA ILE A 107 -23.18 9.68 8.18
C ILE A 107 -22.05 8.77 7.75
N SER A 108 -22.09 8.31 6.50
CA SER A 108 -21.02 7.51 5.91
C SER A 108 -20.49 8.22 4.66
N PRO A 109 -19.19 8.56 4.60
CA PRO A 109 -18.62 9.16 3.41
C PRO A 109 -18.63 8.15 2.27
N SER A 110 -19.09 8.60 1.11
CA SER A 110 -19.15 7.84 -0.14
C SER A 110 -17.83 7.86 -0.91
N SER A 111 -16.96 8.83 -0.58
CA SER A 111 -15.68 9.06 -1.24
C SER A 111 -14.58 9.44 -0.25
N TRP A 112 -13.33 9.20 -0.65
CA TRP A 112 -12.15 9.62 0.12
C TRP A 112 -12.09 11.15 0.33
N THR A 113 -12.51 11.92 -0.68
CA THR A 113 -12.56 13.39 -0.61
C THR A 113 -13.53 13.87 0.45
N GLU A 114 -14.75 13.30 0.47
CA GLU A 114 -15.78 13.63 1.48
C GLU A 114 -15.29 13.29 2.89
N PHE A 115 -14.64 12.15 3.07
CA PHE A 115 -14.01 11.77 4.34
C PHE A 115 -12.94 12.79 4.78
N CYS A 116 -12.04 13.18 3.87
CA CYS A 116 -11.00 14.19 4.16
C CYS A 116 -11.63 15.52 4.60
N GLU A 117 -12.67 15.99 3.91
CA GLU A 117 -13.35 17.23 4.25
C GLU A 117 -14.00 17.18 5.63
N MET A 118 -14.64 16.06 5.98
CA MET A 118 -15.23 15.86 7.31
C MET A 118 -14.18 15.92 8.42
N VAL A 119 -13.06 15.20 8.26
CA VAL A 119 -11.96 15.18 9.23
C VAL A 119 -11.33 16.57 9.37
N LEU A 120 -11.06 17.25 8.25
CA LEU A 120 -10.50 18.60 8.28
C LEU A 120 -11.46 19.61 8.89
N ARG A 121 -12.78 19.48 8.67
CA ARG A 121 -13.76 20.38 9.28
C ARG A 121 -13.81 20.28 10.81
N GLU A 122 -13.63 19.08 11.36
CA GLU A 122 -13.63 18.85 12.80
C GLU A 122 -12.31 19.27 13.46
N PHE A 123 -11.18 18.78 12.93
CA PHE A 123 -9.89 18.88 13.60
C PHE A 123 -9.05 20.08 13.18
N LYS A 124 -9.36 20.72 12.05
CA LYS A 124 -8.65 21.95 11.66
C LYS A 124 -9.12 23.08 12.57
N PRO A 125 -8.23 23.68 13.37
CA PRO A 125 -8.58 24.89 14.10
C PRO A 125 -9.02 25.94 13.08
N LYS A 126 -10.20 26.53 13.29
CA LYS A 126 -10.64 27.74 12.59
C LYS A 126 -9.67 28.86 12.97
N ASN A 127 -8.52 28.93 12.30
CA ASN A 127 -7.56 30.00 12.53
C ASN A 127 -8.21 31.34 12.11
N SER A 128 -8.58 32.12 13.12
CA SER A 128 -8.19 33.53 13.23
C SER A 128 -8.71 34.48 12.15
N GLY A 129 -10.04 34.61 12.03
CA GLY A 129 -10.68 35.61 11.16
C GLY A 129 -11.27 36.85 11.84
N HIS A 130 -11.12 37.06 13.16
CA HIS A 130 -11.90 38.11 13.86
C HIS A 130 -11.13 39.04 14.81
N GLN A 131 -9.79 39.15 14.75
CA GLN A 131 -9.06 40.07 15.64
C GLN A 131 -8.07 40.96 14.88
N ALA A 132 -8.56 41.82 13.97
CA ALA A 132 -7.76 42.92 13.43
C ALA A 132 -8.59 44.08 12.83
N SER A 133 -9.80 44.34 13.34
CA SER A 133 -10.56 45.54 12.93
C SER A 133 -11.52 46.00 14.04
N ASN A 134 -11.05 46.13 15.29
CA ASN A 134 -11.79 46.88 16.31
C ASN A 134 -10.92 47.41 17.46
N SER A 135 -9.82 48.09 17.12
CA SER A 135 -9.06 49.02 17.97
C SER A 135 -8.37 49.96 16.96
N GLU A 136 -8.51 51.27 16.88
CA GLU A 136 -8.98 52.30 17.80
C GLU A 136 -9.84 53.33 17.03
N HIS A 137 -11.12 53.41 17.39
CA HIS A 137 -11.92 54.62 17.29
C HIS A 137 -12.42 54.87 18.72
N ASP A 138 -11.59 55.54 19.53
CA ASP A 138 -12.00 56.41 20.66
C ASP A 138 -10.75 56.89 21.41
N GLY A 139 -10.61 58.21 21.59
CA GLY A 139 -9.58 58.85 22.41
C GLY A 139 -9.04 60.15 21.84
#